data_AF-A0A835P8J8-F1
#
_entry.id   AF-A0A835P8J8-F1
#
_cell.length_a   1.000
_cell.length_b   1.000
_cell.length_c   1.000
_cell.angle_alpha   90.00
_cell.angle_beta   90.00
_cell.angle_gamma   90.00
#
_symmetry.space_group_name_H-M   'P 1'
#
loop_
_entity.id
_entity.type
_entity.pdbx_description
1 polymer ?
#
loop_
_entity_poly.entity_id
_entity_poly.type
_entity_poly.pdbx_seq_one_letter_code
_entity_poly.pdbx_strand_id
1 'polypeptide(L)'
;MTEGFSGIQGPLYGGTGCFHRRKAIYGSPPPNLACNDGLSYEELKRRFGNSRELIESTKEVMADEFEGRHPWACEISSAIDITKQVASCTFEHKTCWGREVGWVYGSMVEDVMTESESRPWAGSRCTLNPSRLRSSVRATDGPGSLVQYKRWATGL
;
A
#
# COMPACT_ATOMS: atom_id res chain seq x y z
N MET A 1 -1.04 -5.67 23.73
CA MET A 1 -2.05 -4.69 23.28
C MET A 1 -2.69 -5.02 21.94
N THR A 2 -2.16 -5.94 21.13
CA THR A 2 -2.70 -6.24 19.78
C THR A 2 -3.68 -7.41 19.73
N GLU A 3 -3.65 -8.33 20.70
CA GLU A 3 -4.43 -9.58 20.64
C GLU A 3 -5.95 -9.35 20.69
N GLY A 4 -6.42 -8.25 21.31
CA GLY A 4 -7.85 -7.91 21.34
C GLY A 4 -8.40 -7.47 19.98
N PHE A 5 -7.62 -6.73 19.18
CA PHE A 5 -8.05 -6.24 17.87
C PHE A 5 -7.98 -7.30 16.77
N SER A 6 -7.14 -8.32 16.95
CA SER A 6 -7.01 -9.46 16.03
C SER A 6 -8.33 -10.21 15.80
N GLY A 7 -9.27 -10.18 16.75
CA GLY A 7 -10.56 -10.87 16.64
C GLY A 7 -11.65 -10.12 15.87
N ILE A 8 -11.43 -8.85 15.52
CA ILE A 8 -12.43 -8.00 14.82
C ILE A 8 -11.95 -7.69 13.41
N GLN A 9 -10.92 -6.86 13.28
CA GLN A 9 -10.43 -6.35 11.98
C GLN A 9 -8.92 -6.56 11.78
N GLY A 10 -8.20 -7.01 12.82
CA GLY A 10 -6.74 -7.10 12.81
C GLY A 10 -6.07 -5.94 13.54
N PRO A 11 -4.75 -6.06 13.82
CA PRO A 11 -3.98 -4.97 14.42
C PRO A 11 -3.74 -3.85 13.40
N LEU A 12 -3.57 -2.63 13.91
CA LEU A 12 -3.23 -1.49 13.06
C LEU A 12 -1.80 -1.60 12.48
N TYR A 13 -1.57 -1.07 11.28
CA TYR A 13 -0.25 -0.95 10.66
C TYR A 13 0.54 0.18 11.33
N GLY A 14 1.74 -0.15 11.81
CA GLY A 14 2.64 0.78 12.50
C GLY A 14 4.03 0.86 11.85
N GLY A 15 4.08 0.81 10.53
CA GLY A 15 5.28 1.14 9.75
C GLY A 15 6.23 -0.01 9.39
N THR A 16 6.28 -1.14 10.13
CA THR A 16 7.26 -2.22 9.83
C THR A 16 6.72 -3.63 10.05
N GLY A 17 7.34 -4.61 9.39
CA GLY A 17 7.08 -6.04 9.64
C GLY A 17 5.77 -6.58 9.08
N CYS A 18 5.20 -5.93 8.06
CA CYS A 18 3.90 -6.27 7.49
C CYS A 18 3.98 -6.66 6.01
N PHE A 19 3.08 -7.55 5.59
CA PHE A 19 2.88 -7.91 4.18
C PHE A 19 1.55 -7.33 3.72
N HIS A 20 1.59 -6.48 2.70
CA HIS A 20 0.41 -5.81 2.16
C HIS A 20 -0.05 -6.51 0.88
N ARG A 21 -1.37 -6.65 0.72
CA ARG A 21 -1.97 -7.05 -0.56
C ARG A 21 -1.94 -5.85 -1.51
N ARG A 22 -1.42 -6.04 -2.73
CA ARG A 22 -1.41 -4.96 -3.75
C ARG A 22 -2.82 -4.39 -4.00
N LYS A 23 -3.85 -5.24 -4.05
CA LYS A 23 -5.26 -4.83 -4.17
C LYS A 23 -5.71 -3.84 -3.08
N ALA A 24 -5.24 -4.03 -1.84
CA ALA A 24 -5.56 -3.15 -0.73
C ALA A 24 -4.88 -1.78 -0.90
N ILE A 25 -3.60 -1.76 -1.28
CA ILE A 25 -2.86 -0.52 -1.57
C ILE A 25 -3.48 0.25 -2.76
N TYR A 26 -4.05 -0.47 -3.72
CA TYR A 26 -4.70 0.12 -4.89
C TYR A 26 -6.12 0.63 -4.62
N GLY A 27 -6.61 0.53 -3.38
CA GLY A 27 -7.96 0.97 -3.02
C GLY A 27 -9.08 0.10 -3.59
N SER A 28 -8.78 -1.13 -4.01
CA SER A 28 -9.80 -2.10 -4.43
C SER A 28 -10.51 -2.67 -3.20
N PRO A 29 -11.83 -2.86 -3.21
CA PRO A 29 -12.53 -3.55 -2.12
C PRO A 29 -12.13 -5.04 -2.06
N PRO A 30 -12.29 -5.70 -0.90
CA PRO A 30 -12.10 -7.15 -0.78
C PRO A 30 -13.10 -7.92 -1.65
N PRO A 31 -12.82 -9.18 -2.03
CA PRO A 31 -13.67 -9.95 -2.95
C PRO A 31 -15.14 -10.02 -2.54
N ASN A 32 -15.42 -10.09 -1.24
CA ASN A 32 -16.79 -10.16 -0.71
C ASN A 32 -17.60 -8.86 -0.87
N LEU A 33 -16.92 -7.75 -1.16
CA LEU A 33 -17.52 -6.42 -1.36
C LEU A 33 -17.26 -5.89 -2.78
N ALA A 34 -16.55 -6.65 -3.61
CA ALA A 34 -16.24 -6.24 -4.97
C ALA A 34 -17.47 -6.38 -5.87
N CYS A 35 -17.76 -5.33 -6.64
CA CYS A 35 -18.66 -5.43 -7.78
C CYS A 35 -17.95 -6.13 -8.94
N ASN A 36 -18.65 -6.99 -9.68
CA ASN A 36 -18.10 -7.68 -10.86
C ASN A 36 -17.85 -6.73 -12.05
N ASP A 37 -18.27 -5.48 -11.94
CA ASP A 37 -18.00 -4.45 -12.94
C ASP A 37 -16.56 -3.95 -12.79
N GLY A 38 -15.71 -4.30 -13.76
CA GLY A 38 -14.34 -3.83 -13.85
C GLY A 38 -14.26 -2.30 -14.05
N LEU A 39 -13.17 -1.69 -13.59
CA LEU A 39 -12.93 -0.26 -13.78
C LEU A 39 -12.68 0.06 -15.26
N SER A 40 -13.33 1.13 -15.75
CA SER A 40 -13.07 1.68 -17.08
C SER A 40 -11.60 2.11 -17.22
N TYR A 41 -11.07 2.08 -18.45
CA TYR A 41 -9.72 2.55 -18.73
C TYR A 41 -9.50 4.03 -18.33
N GLU A 42 -10.50 4.89 -18.54
CA GLU A 42 -10.41 6.30 -18.16
C GLU A 42 -10.32 6.49 -16.64
N GLU A 43 -11.03 5.65 -15.88
CA GLU A 43 -10.98 5.68 -14.42
C GLU A 43 -9.61 5.18 -13.91
N LEU A 44 -9.05 4.14 -14.53
CA LEU A 44 -7.70 3.67 -14.22
C LEU A 44 -6.64 4.71 -14.57
N LYS A 45 -6.79 5.41 -15.69
CA LYS A 45 -5.90 6.51 -16.09
C LYS A 45 -5.98 7.68 -15.10
N ARG A 46 -7.19 8.02 -14.63
CA ARG A 46 -7.40 9.03 -13.57
C ARG A 46 -6.67 8.65 -12.27
N ARG A 47 -6.75 7.37 -11.88
CA ARG A 47 -6.17 6.87 -10.63
C ARG A 47 -4.66 6.69 -10.70
N PHE A 48 -4.17 5.95 -11.68
CA PHE A 48 -2.78 5.48 -11.77
C PHE A 48 -1.89 6.35 -12.65
N GLY A 49 -2.46 7.25 -13.46
CA GLY A 49 -1.72 8.15 -14.34
C GLY A 49 -1.65 7.65 -15.78
N ASN A 50 -0.65 8.14 -16.54
CA ASN A 50 -0.60 7.96 -18.00
C ASN A 50 0.26 6.77 -18.48
N SER A 51 0.84 5.98 -17.58
CA SER A 51 1.62 4.79 -17.99
C SER A 51 0.68 3.65 -18.36
N ARG A 52 0.77 3.20 -19.61
CA ARG A 52 -0.08 2.14 -20.15
C ARG A 52 0.23 0.80 -19.49
N GLU A 53 1.51 0.50 -19.31
CA GLU A 53 1.99 -0.75 -18.74
C GLU A 53 1.63 -0.87 -17.26
N LEU A 54 1.67 0.25 -16.52
CA LEU A 54 1.19 0.28 -15.14
C LEU A 54 -0.32 0.04 -15.06
N ILE A 55 -1.11 0.63 -15.96
CA ILE A 55 -2.57 0.41 -16.03
C ILE A 55 -2.87 -1.06 -16.36
N GLU A 56 -2.20 -1.62 -17.37
CA GLU A 56 -2.37 -3.02 -17.77
C GLU A 56 -1.99 -3.97 -16.62
N SER A 57 -0.84 -3.77 -15.98
CA SER A 57 -0.43 -4.56 -14.81
C SER A 57 -1.41 -4.43 -13.64
N THR A 58 -1.98 -3.24 -13.45
CA THR A 58 -3.00 -3.01 -12.40
C THR A 58 -4.27 -3.78 -12.69
N LYS A 59 -4.74 -3.80 -13.95
CA LYS A 59 -5.93 -4.58 -14.35
C LYS A 59 -5.73 -6.06 -14.06
N GLU A 60 -4.58 -6.62 -14.42
CA GLU A 60 -4.24 -8.03 -14.14
C GLU A 60 -4.26 -8.30 -12.63
N VAL A 61 -3.64 -7.43 -11.82
CA VAL A 61 -3.66 -7.54 -10.36
C VAL A 61 -5.09 -7.48 -9.82
N MET A 62 -5.95 -6.62 -10.35
CA MET A 62 -7.34 -6.47 -9.89
C MET A 62 -8.21 -7.68 -10.29
N ALA A 63 -8.08 -8.16 -11.52
CA ALA A 63 -8.85 -9.26 -12.08
C ALA A 63 -8.56 -10.63 -11.43
N ASP A 64 -7.50 -10.74 -10.60
CA ASP A 64 -7.00 -12.02 -10.07
C ASP A 64 -6.58 -13.00 -11.18
N GLU A 65 -6.47 -12.51 -12.42
CA GLU A 65 -5.94 -13.22 -13.58
C GLU A 65 -4.43 -13.31 -13.44
N PHE A 66 -3.96 -14.22 -12.58
CA PHE A 66 -2.58 -14.68 -12.60
C PHE A 66 -2.40 -15.71 -13.73
N GLU A 67 -2.90 -15.40 -14.92
CA GLU A 67 -2.71 -16.25 -16.10
C GLU A 67 -1.27 -16.12 -16.56
N GLY A 68 -0.38 -16.93 -16.00
CA GLY A 68 0.81 -17.49 -16.66
C GLY A 68 1.81 -16.54 -17.31
N ARG A 69 1.64 -15.21 -17.24
CA ARG A 69 2.56 -14.25 -17.83
C ARG A 69 3.80 -14.30 -16.96
N HIS A 70 4.85 -14.86 -17.54
CA HIS A 70 6.14 -14.91 -16.89
C HIS A 70 6.54 -13.46 -16.55
N PRO A 71 6.82 -13.11 -15.27
CA PRO A 71 7.14 -11.74 -14.85
C PRO A 71 8.32 -11.07 -15.58
N TRP A 72 9.06 -11.82 -16.39
CA TRP A 72 10.26 -11.39 -17.13
C TRP A 72 10.06 -11.37 -18.65
N ALA A 73 8.83 -11.49 -19.15
CA ALA A 73 8.54 -11.35 -20.59
C ALA A 73 8.73 -9.91 -21.12
N CYS A 74 9.07 -8.95 -20.25
CA CYS A 74 9.38 -7.59 -20.65
C CYS A 74 10.89 -7.44 -20.88
N GLU A 75 11.25 -6.83 -22.01
CA GLU A 75 12.62 -6.44 -22.29
C GLU A 75 13.11 -5.46 -21.22
N ILE A 76 14.26 -5.75 -20.59
CA ILE A 76 14.77 -4.95 -19.46
C ILE A 76 14.93 -3.47 -19.84
N SER A 77 15.30 -3.20 -21.10
CA SER A 77 15.46 -1.83 -21.60
C SER A 77 14.16 -1.03 -21.56
N SER A 78 13.04 -1.60 -22.03
CA SER A 78 11.75 -0.90 -22.01
C SER A 78 11.22 -0.77 -20.59
N ALA A 79 11.42 -1.77 -19.74
CA ALA A 79 11.05 -1.72 -18.33
C ALA A 79 11.78 -0.58 -17.58
N ILE A 80 13.06 -0.34 -17.88
CA ILE A 80 13.84 0.76 -17.28
C ILE A 80 13.25 2.12 -17.66
N ASP A 81 12.90 2.32 -18.93
CA ASP A 81 12.39 3.62 -19.38
C ASP A 81 10.99 3.92 -18.82
N ILE A 82 10.13 2.91 -18.73
CA ILE A 82 8.84 3.02 -18.02
C ILE A 82 9.06 3.30 -16.54
N THR A 83 10.02 2.62 -15.90
CA THR A 83 10.34 2.85 -14.48
C THR A 83 10.80 4.28 -14.24
N LYS A 84 11.64 4.85 -15.11
CA LYS A 84 12.04 6.26 -15.03
C LYS A 84 10.84 7.20 -15.14
N GLN A 85 9.89 6.88 -16.03
CA GLN A 85 8.67 7.67 -16.20
C GLN A 85 7.79 7.63 -14.95
N VAL A 86 7.51 6.44 -14.41
CA VAL A 86 6.65 6.23 -13.24
C VAL A 86 7.29 6.74 -11.96
N ALA A 87 8.61 6.63 -11.82
CA ALA A 87 9.36 7.15 -10.67
C ALA A 87 9.62 8.66 -10.74
N SER A 88 9.17 9.35 -11.78
CA SER A 88 9.33 10.80 -11.89
C SER A 88 8.45 11.54 -10.88
N CYS A 89 8.96 12.64 -10.30
CA CYS A 89 8.21 13.45 -9.34
C CYS A 89 6.94 14.09 -9.92
N THR A 90 6.86 14.21 -11.24
CA THR A 90 5.70 14.76 -11.95
C THR A 90 4.63 13.72 -12.24
N PHE A 91 4.93 12.42 -12.09
CA PHE A 91 4.02 11.34 -12.48
C PHE A 91 2.71 11.38 -11.68
N GLU A 92 2.81 11.65 -10.39
CA GLU A 92 1.67 11.69 -9.48
C GLU A 92 0.82 12.97 -9.64
N HIS A 93 1.29 13.95 -10.41
CA HIS A 93 0.58 15.20 -10.61
C HIS A 93 -0.77 14.97 -11.28
N LYS A 94 -1.85 15.47 -10.67
CA LYS A 94 -3.25 15.30 -11.11
C LYS A 94 -3.75 13.84 -11.16
N THR A 95 -3.09 12.93 -10.46
CA THR A 95 -3.56 11.55 -10.26
C THR A 95 -4.22 11.38 -8.89
N CYS A 96 -4.68 10.18 -8.57
CA CYS A 96 -5.22 9.84 -7.25
C CYS A 96 -4.21 9.20 -6.28
N TRP A 97 -2.93 9.12 -6.68
CA TRP A 97 -1.85 8.74 -5.77
C TRP A 97 -1.83 9.66 -4.54
N GLY A 98 -1.65 9.08 -3.36
CA GLY A 98 -1.64 9.84 -2.12
C GLY A 98 -3.02 10.11 -1.51
N ARG A 99 -4.11 9.84 -2.25
CA ARG A 99 -5.49 10.09 -1.81
C ARG A 99 -6.35 8.84 -1.81
N GLU A 100 -6.48 8.19 -2.97
CA GLU A 100 -7.29 6.97 -3.14
C GLU A 100 -6.41 5.73 -3.38
N VAL A 101 -5.18 5.94 -3.84
CA VAL A 101 -4.23 4.89 -4.24
C VAL A 101 -2.89 5.13 -3.53
N GLY A 102 -2.28 4.06 -3.05
CA GLY A 102 -0.98 4.11 -2.39
C GLY A 102 -1.07 4.47 -0.91
N TRP A 103 0.01 5.09 -0.40
CA TRP A 103 0.06 5.64 0.95
C TRP A 103 -0.66 6.98 0.99
N VAL A 104 -1.44 7.24 2.03
CA VAL A 104 -2.13 8.52 2.22
C VAL A 104 -1.10 9.63 2.49
N TYR A 105 -1.16 10.72 1.73
CA TYR A 105 -0.25 11.86 1.90
C TYR A 105 -0.82 12.90 2.85
N GLY A 106 0.08 13.63 3.52
CA GLY A 106 -0.28 14.81 4.32
C GLY A 106 -0.45 14.54 5.83
N SER A 107 -0.19 13.32 6.30
CA SER A 107 -0.09 13.00 7.73
C SER A 107 1.33 12.53 8.08
N MET A 108 1.73 12.69 9.34
CA MET A 108 2.95 12.11 9.92
C MET A 108 2.76 10.68 10.46
N VAL A 109 1.54 10.17 10.39
CA VAL A 109 1.15 8.79 10.71
C VAL A 109 0.42 8.19 9.52
N GLU A 110 0.96 8.42 8.32
CA GLU A 110 0.43 7.91 7.07
C GLU A 110 0.25 6.38 7.08
N ASP A 111 1.05 5.68 7.88
CA ASP A 111 0.95 4.24 8.11
C ASP A 111 -0.42 3.86 8.71
N VAL A 112 -0.79 4.50 9.81
CA VAL A 112 -2.07 4.28 10.48
C VAL A 112 -3.24 4.75 9.61
N MET A 113 -3.08 5.88 8.92
CA MET A 113 -4.13 6.46 8.08
C MET A 113 -4.41 5.62 6.83
N THR A 114 -3.37 5.15 6.15
CA THR A 114 -3.52 4.29 4.96
C THR A 114 -4.23 2.99 5.29
N GLU A 115 -3.89 2.41 6.44
CA GLU A 115 -4.57 1.20 6.89
C GLU A 115 -6.03 1.47 7.26
N SER A 116 -6.32 2.65 7.86
CA SER A 116 -7.68 3.09 8.15
C SER A 116 -8.54 3.22 6.88
N GLU A 117 -8.00 3.73 5.79
CA GLU A 117 -8.68 3.79 4.49
C GLU A 117 -8.83 2.40 3.86
N SER A 118 -7.86 1.50 4.10
CA SER A 118 -7.91 0.12 3.64
C SER A 118 -8.75 -0.82 4.54
N ARG A 119 -9.41 -0.29 5.57
CA ARG A 119 -10.20 -1.04 6.57
C ARG A 119 -11.14 -2.11 6.03
N PRO A 120 -11.75 -2.01 4.84
CA PRO A 120 -12.53 -3.12 4.30
C PRO A 120 -11.73 -4.44 4.22
N TRP A 121 -10.40 -4.37 4.10
CA TRP A 121 -9.51 -5.52 4.22
C TRP A 121 -9.22 -5.84 5.68
N ALA A 122 -9.47 -7.07 6.10
CA ALA A 122 -9.07 -7.54 7.42
C ALA A 122 -7.56 -7.83 7.46
N GLY A 123 -6.87 -7.24 8.44
CA GLY A 123 -5.50 -7.56 8.77
C GLY A 123 -5.42 -8.80 9.66
N SER A 124 -4.28 -9.49 9.65
CA SER A 124 -4.02 -10.60 10.57
C SER A 124 -2.61 -10.52 11.13
N ARG A 125 -2.49 -10.80 12.44
CA ARG A 125 -1.22 -10.84 13.14
C ARG A 125 -0.65 -12.25 13.11
N CYS A 126 0.49 -12.42 12.46
CA CYS A 126 1.22 -13.69 12.51
C CYS A 126 2.34 -13.61 13.56
N THR A 127 2.20 -14.37 14.64
CA THR A 127 3.27 -14.54 15.65
C THR A 127 4.14 -15.74 15.29
N LEU A 128 5.34 -15.48 14.78
CA LEU A 128 6.32 -16.53 14.49
C LEU A 128 7.17 -16.84 15.73
N ASN A 129 7.43 -18.13 15.96
CA ASN A 129 8.39 -18.61 16.96
C ASN A 129 9.53 -19.38 16.27
N PRO A 130 10.79 -18.90 16.29
CA PRO A 130 11.25 -17.64 16.88
C PRO A 130 10.80 -16.43 16.05
N SER A 131 10.74 -15.26 16.66
CA SER A 131 10.33 -14.03 15.96
C SER A 131 11.41 -13.60 14.97
N ARG A 132 11.06 -13.62 13.67
CA ARG A 132 11.99 -13.44 12.55
C ARG A 132 12.12 -12.00 12.04
N LEU A 133 11.12 -11.15 12.29
CA LEU A 133 11.08 -9.75 11.85
C LEU A 133 11.24 -8.78 13.03
N ARG A 134 12.35 -8.92 13.79
CA ARG A 134 12.72 -7.98 14.86
C ARG A 134 13.87 -7.12 14.38
N SER A 135 13.57 -5.96 13.81
CA SER A 135 14.52 -4.85 13.66
C SER A 135 13.95 -3.61 14.32
N SER A 136 13.80 -3.63 15.64
CA SER A 136 13.39 -2.45 16.39
C SER A 136 14.62 -1.58 16.68
N VAL A 137 14.85 -0.57 15.84
CA VAL A 137 15.70 0.57 16.21
C VAL A 137 14.82 1.52 17.01
N ARG A 138 15.01 1.57 18.32
CA ARG A 138 14.32 2.50 19.22
C ARG A 138 15.22 3.71 19.44
N ALA A 139 14.64 4.91 19.56
CA ALA A 139 15.39 6.05 20.07
C ALA A 139 16.00 5.70 21.43
N THR A 140 17.32 5.70 21.50
CA THR A 140 18.08 5.29 22.69
C THR A 140 18.09 6.35 23.77
N ASP A 141 17.77 7.59 23.42
CA ASP A 141 17.80 8.77 24.27
C ASP A 141 16.40 9.32 24.58
N GLY A 142 16.31 10.06 25.69
CA GLY A 142 15.07 10.71 26.13
C GLY A 142 14.54 11.72 25.10
N PRO A 143 15.36 12.67 24.60
CA PRO A 143 14.92 13.65 23.59
C PRO A 143 14.42 12.99 22.30
N GLY A 144 15.14 12.00 21.75
CA GLY A 144 14.70 11.27 20.57
C GLY A 144 13.35 10.58 20.76
N SER A 145 13.13 9.97 21.92
CA SER A 145 11.83 9.35 22.26
C SER A 145 10.70 10.38 22.34
N LEU A 146 10.94 11.56 22.93
CA LEU A 146 9.94 12.63 23.00
C LEU A 146 9.59 13.21 21.63
N VAL A 147 10.58 13.38 20.75
CA VAL A 147 10.35 13.80 19.36
C VAL A 147 9.51 12.77 18.61
N GLN A 148 9.79 11.47 18.81
CA GLN A 148 8.99 10.40 18.20
C GLN A 148 7.53 10.44 18.69
N TYR A 149 7.30 10.53 20.00
CA TYR A 149 5.94 10.66 20.54
C TYR A 149 5.23 11.90 20.03
N LYS A 150 5.92 13.04 19.94
CA LYS A 150 5.36 14.27 19.40
C LYS A 150 4.87 14.08 17.97
N ARG A 151 5.65 13.41 17.10
CA ARG A 151 5.25 13.13 15.71
C ARG A 151 3.97 12.30 15.65
N TRP A 152 3.88 11.23 16.44
CA TRP A 152 2.67 10.40 16.50
C TRP A 152 1.45 11.18 16.99
N ALA A 153 1.61 11.96 18.07
CA ALA A 153 0.51 12.72 18.66
C ALA A 153 0.00 13.86 17.77
N THR A 154 0.84 14.38 16.86
CA THR A 154 0.47 15.50 15.97
C THR A 154 0.06 15.06 14.57
N GLY A 155 0.31 13.79 14.21
CA GLY A 155 -0.13 13.23 12.93
C GLY A 155 -1.56 12.68 12.94
N LEU A 156 -2.05 12.26 14.12
CA LEU A 156 -3.43 11.82 14.36
C LEU A 156 -4.39 13.01 14.39
#